data_AF-A0A5N7ZMS6-F1
#
_entry.id   AF-A0A5N7ZMS6-F1
#
_cell.length_a   1.000
_cell.length_b   1.000
_cell.length_c   1.000
_cell.angle_alpha   90.00
_cell.angle_beta   90.00
_cell.angle_gamma   90.00
#
_symmetry.space_group_name_H-M   'P 1'
#
loop_
_entity.id
_entity.type
_entity.pdbx_description
1 polymer ?
#
loop_
_entity_poly.entity_id
_entity_poly.type
_entity_poly.pdbx_seq_one_letter_code
_entity_poly.pdbx_strand_id
1 'polypeptide(L)' 'MNAVTDKSFSDYIVADLSLAGWGRRELAIAETEMPGLMAIREEFAAQQPLKG' A
#
# COMPACT_ATOMS: atom_id res chain seq x y z
N MET A 1 7.92 -2.54 -13.46
CA MET A 1 6.75 -2.45 -12.58
C MET A 1 5.69 -1.63 -13.29
N ASN A 2 4.71 -2.29 -13.90
CA ASN A 2 3.59 -1.60 -14.53
C ASN A 2 2.39 -1.86 -13.62
N ALA A 3 2.15 -0.98 -12.66
CA ALA A 3 0.86 -0.96 -11.99
C ALA A 3 -0.19 -0.72 -13.09
N VAL A 4 -1.11 -1.67 -13.24
CA VAL A 4 -2.26 -1.54 -14.12
C VAL A 4 -3.01 -0.30 -13.66
N THR A 5 -2.88 0.79 -14.41
CA THR A 5 -3.60 2.04 -14.18
C THR A 5 -5.00 1.90 -14.76
N ASP A 6 -5.76 0.93 -14.24
CA ASP A 6 -7.17 0.86 -14.55
C ASP A 6 -7.86 1.99 -13.78
N LYS A 7 -8.20 3.07 -14.49
CA LYS A 7 -8.86 4.25 -13.90
C LYS A 7 -10.23 3.93 -13.30
N SER A 8 -10.75 2.71 -13.49
CA SER A 8 -12.09 2.29 -13.10
C SER A 8 -12.14 1.03 -12.22
N PHE A 9 -11.11 0.75 -11.41
CA PHE A 9 -11.30 -0.24 -10.34
C PHE A 9 -12.38 0.29 -9.37
N SER A 10 -13.48 -0.44 -9.22
CA SER A 10 -14.62 -0.05 -8.38
C SER A 10 -15.10 -1.16 -7.44
N ASP A 11 -14.33 -2.24 -7.32
CA ASP A 11 -14.63 -3.34 -6.41
C ASP A 11 -14.18 -2.99 -4.97
N TYR A 12 -14.90 -2.02 -4.39
CA TYR A 12 -14.74 -1.59 -3.01
C TYR A 12 -16.04 -0.92 -2.53
N ILE A 13 -16.25 -0.87 -1.21
CA ILE A 13 -17.29 -0.07 -0.57
C ILE A 13 -16.60 0.71 0.54
N VAL A 14 -16.41 2.02 0.33
CA VAL A 14 -15.75 2.93 1.28
C VAL A 14 -16.60 4.17 1.48
N ALA A 15 -16.41 4.87 2.59
CA ALA A 15 -17.20 6.05 2.92
C ALA A 15 -16.97 7.21 1.95
N ASP A 16 -15.71 7.53 1.63
CA ASP A 16 -15.34 8.62 0.71
C ASP A 16 -13.96 8.36 0.08
N LEU A 17 -13.92 8.22 -1.25
CA LEU A 17 -12.68 8.02 -2.00
C LEU A 17 -11.83 9.29 -2.13
N SER A 18 -12.43 10.47 -1.96
CA SER A 18 -11.71 11.76 -2.06
C SER A 18 -10.60 11.90 -1.01
N LEU A 19 -10.73 11.17 0.10
CA LEU A 19 -9.77 11.15 1.21
C LEU A 19 -8.51 10.32 0.92
N ALA A 20 -8.43 9.60 -0.21
CA ALA A 20 -7.30 8.72 -0.53
C ALA A 20 -5.95 9.46 -0.51
N GLY A 21 -5.91 10.70 -1.00
CA GLY A 21 -4.69 11.51 -0.98
C GLY A 21 -4.21 11.86 0.44
N TRP A 22 -5.13 12.07 1.37
CA TRP A 22 -4.79 12.27 2.79
C TRP A 22 -4.38 10.96 3.46
N GLY A 23 -5.15 9.88 3.26
CA GLY A 23 -4.82 8.57 3.82
C GLY A 23 -3.44 8.07 3.40
N ARG A 24 -2.99 8.36 2.18
CA ARG A 24 -1.62 8.03 1.73
C ARG A 24 -0.54 8.81 2.47
N ARG A 25 -0.80 10.05 2.89
CA ARG A 25 0.14 10.83 3.71
C ARG A 25 0.24 10.27 5.13
N GLU A 26 -0.89 9.91 5.73
CA GLU A 26 -0.92 9.27 7.06
C GLU A 26 -0.19 7.93 7.04
N LEU A 27 -0.39 7.11 5.99
CA LEU A 27 0.35 5.85 5.83
C LEU A 27 1.87 6.08 5.78
N ALA A 28 2.35 7.10 5.06
CA ALA A 28 3.77 7.41 5.00
C ALA A 28 4.36 7.81 6.36
N ILE A 29 3.59 8.53 7.19
CA ILE A 29 3.98 8.84 8.57
C ILE A 29 3.97 7.56 9.43
N ALA A 30 2.95 6.73 9.29
CA ALA A 30 2.86 5.47 10.03
C ALA A 30 4.02 4.51 9.71
N GLU A 31 4.49 4.48 8.46
CA GLU A 31 5.64 3.65 8.06
C GLU A 31 6.93 4.04 8.81
N THR A 32 7.15 5.32 9.11
CA THR A 32 8.32 5.74 9.91
C THR A 32 8.24 5.28 11.36
N GLU A 33 7.04 5.06 11.89
CA GLU A 33 6.79 4.57 13.25
C GLU A 33 6.68 3.04 13.35
N MET A 34 6.81 2.32 12.22
CA MET A 34 6.68 0.86 12.15
C MET A 34 7.96 0.18 11.59
N PRO A 35 9.14 0.37 12.21
CA PRO A 35 10.42 -0.09 11.66
C PRO A 35 10.48 -1.61 11.47
N GLY A 36 9.86 -2.39 12.38
CA GLY A 36 9.82 -3.85 12.26
C GLY A 36 9.03 -4.33 11.03
N LEU A 37 7.91 -3.69 10.71
CA LEU A 37 7.13 -4.03 9.52
C LEU A 37 7.89 -3.65 8.24
N MET A 38 8.58 -2.50 8.24
CA MET A 38 9.36 -2.06 7.10
C MET A 38 10.56 -2.97 6.85
N ALA A 39 11.26 -3.40 7.90
CA ALA A 39 12.36 -4.36 7.80
C ALA A 39 11.92 -5.70 7.19
N ILE A 40 10.78 -6.25 7.63
CA ILE A 40 10.22 -7.49 7.04
C ILE A 40 9.88 -7.29 5.56
N ARG A 41 9.28 -6.14 5.19
CA ARG A 41 9.01 -5.84 3.79
C ARG A 41 10.28 -5.80 2.95
N GLU A 42 11.34 -5.18 3.45
CA GLU A 42 12.64 -5.09 2.76
C GLU A 42 13.32 -6.46 2.61
N GLU A 43 13.39 -7.25 3.69
CA GLU A 43 14.05 -8.57 3.71
C GLU A 43 13.44 -9.55 2.70
N PHE A 44 12.11 -9.57 2.60
CA PHE A 44 11.39 -10.56 1.78
C PHE A 44 10.91 -10.01 0.43
N ALA A 45 11.18 -8.74 0.10
CA ALA A 45 10.77 -8.11 -1.15
C ALA A 45 11.22 -8.91 -2.38
N ALA A 46 12.46 -9.39 -2.42
CA ALA A 46 12.98 -10.16 -3.55
C ALA A 46 12.41 -11.58 -3.62
N GLN A 47 12.16 -12.20 -2.47
CA GLN A 47 11.70 -13.58 -2.37
C GLN A 47 10.24 -13.73 -2.80
N GLN A 48 9.45 -12.65 -2.68
CA GLN A 48 8.01 -12.65 -2.98
C GLN A 48 7.28 -13.89 -2.39
N PRO A 49 7.42 -14.16 -1.08
CA PRO A 49 6.93 -15.40 -0.47
C PRO A 49 5.40 -15.56 -0.52
N LEU A 50 4.68 -14.48 -0.82
CA LEU A 50 3.21 -14.45 -0.95
C LEU A 50 2.75 -14.43 -2.42
N LYS A 51 3.64 -14.73 -3.38
CA LYS A 51 3.31 -14.77 -4.81
C LYS A 51 2.42 -15.99 -5.10
N GLY A 52 1.17 -15.71 -5.49
CA GLY A 52 0.14 -16.66 -5.92
C GLY A 52 -0.95 -15.93 -6.69
#